data_AF-A0A376MW21-F1
#
_entry.id   AF-A0A376MW21-F1
#
_cell.length_a   1.000
_cell.length_b   1.000
_cell.length_c   1.000
_cell.angle_alpha   90.00
_cell.angle_beta   90.00
_cell.angle_gamma   90.00
#
_symmetry.space_group_name_H-M   'P 1'
#
loop_
_entity.id
_entity.type
_entity.pdbx_description
1 polymer ?
#
loop_
_entity_poly.entity_id
_entity_poly.type
_entity_poly.pdbx_seq_one_letter_code
_entity_poly.pdbx_strand_id
1 'polypeptide(L)'
;MKQVNHLLRQANLPGQFPLLVGYYHRELKNLILVSAGLNATLNTGEHQVQISNGVPLGTLGNAYLNQLSQRCDAWQCQIWGTGGRLRLMLSAE
;
A
#
# COMPACT_ATOMS: atom_id res chain seq x y z
N MET A 1 -9.00 4.28 3.83
CA MET A 1 -8.42 5.39 3.02
C MET A 1 -9.30 6.65 2.96
N LYS A 2 -10.64 6.56 2.88
CA LYS A 2 -11.51 7.77 2.86
C LYS A 2 -11.35 8.68 4.09
N GLN A 3 -11.29 8.10 5.30
CA GLN A 3 -11.08 8.86 6.54
C GLN A 3 -9.74 9.60 6.57
N VAL A 4 -8.65 8.96 6.10
CA VAL A 4 -7.32 9.59 6.01
C VAL A 4 -7.35 10.79 5.07
N ASN A 5 -7.97 10.65 3.90
CA ASN A 5 -8.10 11.76 2.95
C ASN A 5 -8.93 12.92 3.53
N HIS A 6 -9.98 12.62 4.29
CA HIS A 6 -10.79 13.63 4.96
C HIS A 6 -10.01 14.36 6.06
N LEU A 7 -9.21 13.62 6.84
CA LEU A 7 -8.36 14.18 7.88
C LEU A 7 -7.32 15.15 7.30
N LEU A 8 -6.65 14.76 6.20
CA LEU A 8 -5.66 15.62 5.53
C LEU A 8 -6.28 16.94 5.06
N ARG A 9 -7.51 16.89 4.53
CA ARG A 9 -8.26 18.09 4.14
C ARG A 9 -8.65 18.96 5.36
N GLN A 10 -9.08 18.36 6.46
CA GLN A 10 -9.42 19.09 7.69
C GLN A 10 -8.19 19.74 8.34
N ALA A 11 -7.04 19.07 8.28
CA ALA A 11 -5.76 19.61 8.75
C ALA A 11 -5.20 20.72 7.85
N ASN A 12 -5.92 21.09 6.78
CA ASN A 12 -5.51 22.07 5.78
C ASN A 12 -4.12 21.79 5.20
N LEU A 13 -3.85 20.51 4.91
CA LEU A 13 -2.63 20.05 4.23
C LEU A 13 -2.94 19.88 2.74
N PRO A 14 -2.80 20.93 1.91
CA PRO A 14 -2.97 20.81 0.46
C PRO A 14 -1.80 20.02 -0.14
N GLY A 15 -2.07 19.19 -1.14
CA GLY A 15 -1.03 18.47 -1.87
C GLY A 15 -1.46 17.10 -2.35
N GLN A 16 -0.51 16.39 -2.97
CA GLN A 16 -0.65 14.98 -3.29
C GLN A 16 0.09 14.14 -2.26
N PHE A 17 -0.58 13.13 -1.72
CA PHE A 17 -0.01 12.24 -0.71
C PHE A 17 -0.04 10.80 -1.22
N PRO A 18 1.02 10.36 -1.92
CA PRO A 18 1.24 8.95 -2.22
C PRO A 18 1.30 8.12 -0.94
N LEU A 19 0.40 7.15 -0.78
CA LEU A 19 0.31 6.35 0.43
C LEU A 19 0.03 4.88 0.10
N LEU A 20 0.71 3.99 0.82
CA LEU A 20 0.44 2.55 0.82
C LEU A 20 0.17 2.11 2.25
N VAL A 21 -0.93 1.38 2.43
CA VAL A 21 -1.34 0.82 3.72
C VAL A 21 -1.31 -0.70 3.62
N GLY A 22 -0.71 -1.35 4.61
CA GLY A 22 -0.64 -2.80 4.72
C GLY A 22 -1.18 -3.29 6.04
N TYR A 23 -1.81 -4.47 6.03
CA TYR A 23 -2.25 -5.20 7.21
C TYR A 23 -1.88 -6.67 7.06
N TYR A 24 -1.25 -7.26 8.08
CA TYR A 24 -0.90 -8.67 8.10
C TYR A 24 -1.47 -9.33 9.34
N HIS A 25 -2.25 -10.40 9.15
CA HIS A 25 -2.74 -11.23 10.25
C HIS A 25 -1.89 -12.50 10.35
N ARG A 26 -1.15 -12.68 11.45
CA ARG A 26 -0.22 -13.81 11.64
C ARG A 26 -0.91 -15.17 11.62
N GLU A 27 -2.03 -15.36 12.32
CA GLU A 27 -2.66 -16.68 12.39
C GLU A 27 -3.35 -17.09 11.06
N LEU A 28 -4.10 -16.16 10.46
CA LEU A 28 -4.75 -16.36 9.16
C LEU A 28 -3.78 -16.28 7.97
N LYS A 29 -2.53 -15.92 8.22
CA LYS A 29 -1.47 -15.73 7.22
C LYS A 29 -1.88 -14.81 6.08
N ASN A 30 -2.74 -13.83 6.35
CA ASN A 30 -3.34 -13.01 5.30
C ASN A 30 -2.73 -11.63 5.29
N LEU A 31 -2.12 -11.26 4.16
CA LEU A 31 -1.60 -9.93 3.86
C LEU A 31 -2.59 -9.17 2.99
N ILE A 32 -2.99 -7.98 3.44
CA ILE A 32 -3.80 -7.05 2.67
C ILE A 32 -2.97 -5.79 2.41
N LEU A 33 -2.84 -5.40 1.14
CA LEU A 33 -2.15 -4.17 0.73
C LEU A 33 -3.11 -3.28 -0.06
N VAL A 34 -3.11 -1.99 0.23
CA VAL A 34 -3.88 -0.97 -0.48
C VAL A 34 -2.97 0.19 -0.83
N SER A 35 -2.83 0.50 -2.13
CA SER A 35 -2.03 1.63 -2.61
C SER A 35 -2.88 2.75 -3.20
N ALA A 36 -2.46 3.99 -2.93
CA ALA A 36 -2.96 5.23 -3.52
C ALA A 36 -1.76 6.12 -3.89
N GLY A 37 -1.27 6.04 -5.14
CA GLY A 37 -0.15 6.86 -5.63
C GLY A 37 1.26 6.28 -5.47
N LEU A 38 1.41 5.08 -4.90
CA LEU A 38 2.69 4.37 -4.82
C LEU A 38 2.67 3.09 -5.65
N ASN A 39 3.84 2.70 -6.14
CA ASN A 39 4.02 1.39 -6.77
C ASN A 39 4.59 0.41 -5.75
N ALA A 40 4.18 -0.85 -5.86
CA ALA A 40 4.76 -1.91 -5.06
C ALA A 40 4.90 -3.22 -5.82
N THR A 41 5.88 -4.03 -5.44
CA THR A 41 6.04 -5.41 -5.87
C THR A 41 6.05 -6.27 -4.62
N LEU A 42 5.00 -7.07 -4.45
CA LEU A 42 4.93 -8.10 -3.43
C LEU A 42 5.52 -9.40 -3.99
N ASN A 43 6.35 -10.07 -3.22
CA ASN A 43 6.82 -11.41 -3.51
C ASN A 43 6.68 -12.26 -2.24
N THR A 44 6.01 -13.40 -2.37
CA THR A 44 5.72 -14.35 -1.27
C THR A 44 6.43 -15.69 -1.46
N GLY A 45 7.52 -15.72 -2.24
CA GLY A 45 8.19 -16.93 -2.70
C GLY A 45 7.50 -17.54 -3.92
N GLU A 46 6.23 -17.91 -3.78
CA GLU A 46 5.47 -18.59 -4.86
C GLU A 46 4.91 -17.63 -5.91
N HIS A 47 4.53 -16.43 -5.49
CA HIS A 47 3.86 -15.46 -6.35
C HIS A 47 4.55 -14.12 -6.26
N GLN A 48 4.69 -13.47 -7.41
CA GLN A 48 5.09 -12.07 -7.51
C GLN A 48 3.90 -11.27 -8.04
N VAL A 49 3.45 -10.30 -7.26
CA VAL A 49 2.33 -9.43 -7.62
C VAL A 49 2.81 -7.99 -7.68
N GLN A 50 2.56 -7.33 -8.80
CA GLN A 50 2.79 -5.90 -8.94
C GLN A 50 1.51 -5.13 -8.62
N ILE A 51 1.63 -4.16 -7.74
CA ILE A 51 0.58 -3.21 -7.39
C ILE A 51 0.98 -1.89 -8.04
N SER A 52 0.31 -1.57 -9.14
CA SER A 52 0.61 -0.38 -9.94
C SER A 52 -0.27 0.80 -9.54
N ASN A 53 0.33 1.98 -9.74
CA ASN A 53 -0.12 3.31 -9.35
C ASN A 53 -1.65 3.55 -9.38
N GLY A 54 -2.25 3.67 -8.19
CA GLY A 54 -3.55 4.33 -8.02
C GLY A 54 -3.42 5.86 -8.00
N VAL A 55 -4.52 6.60 -7.96
CA VAL A 55 -4.47 8.07 -7.84
C VAL A 55 -4.04 8.45 -6.40
N PRO A 56 -3.03 9.33 -6.19
CA PRO A 56 -2.64 9.78 -4.86
C PRO A 56 -3.78 10.42 -4.06
N LEU A 57 -3.69 10.34 -2.74
CA LEU A 57 -4.60 11.07 -1.85
C LEU A 57 -4.42 12.58 -2.01
N GLY A 58 -5.43 13.36 -1.63
CA GLY A 58 -5.44 14.83 -1.80
C GLY A 58 -5.85 15.32 -3.19
N THR A 59 -6.00 14.43 -4.17
CA THR A 59 -6.56 14.77 -5.50
C THR A 59 -8.09 14.92 -5.45
N LEU A 60 -8.68 15.54 -6.50
CA LEU A 60 -10.12 15.85 -6.60
C LEU A 60 -11.00 14.62 -6.94
N GLY A 61 -10.40 13.50 -7.33
CA GLY A 61 -11.11 12.29 -7.76
C GLY A 61 -11.39 11.30 -6.63
N ASN A 62 -12.17 10.25 -6.94
CA ASN A 62 -12.25 9.06 -6.10
C ASN A 62 -10.83 8.50 -5.92
N ALA A 63 -10.40 8.28 -4.68
CA ALA A 63 -9.19 7.51 -4.42
C ALA A 63 -9.40 6.11 -5.00
N TYR A 64 -8.81 5.85 -6.17
CA TYR A 64 -8.80 4.52 -6.77
C TYR A 64 -7.82 3.68 -5.97
N LEU A 65 -8.38 2.73 -5.23
CA LEU A 65 -7.65 1.85 -4.33
C LEU A 65 -7.46 0.51 -5.01
N ASN A 66 -6.22 0.18 -5.34
CA ASN A 66 -5.87 -1.19 -5.71
C ASN A 66 -5.63 -1.97 -4.42
N GLN A 67 -6.58 -2.85 -4.08
CA GLN A 67 -6.47 -3.75 -2.94
C GLN A 67 -5.97 -5.12 -3.41
N LEU A 68 -4.92 -5.62 -2.78
CA LEU A 68 -4.43 -6.97 -2.90
C LEU A 68 -4.67 -7.71 -1.58
N SER A 69 -5.18 -8.94 -1.64
CA SER A 69 -5.20 -9.86 -0.51
C SER A 69 -4.46 -11.14 -0.90
N GLN A 70 -3.41 -11.48 -0.18
CA GLN A 70 -2.58 -12.64 -0.46
C GLN A 70 -2.33 -13.42 0.84
N ARG A 71 -2.53 -14.74 0.80
CA ARG A 71 -2.12 -15.61 1.90
C ARG A 71 -0.65 -15.99 1.75
N CYS A 72 0.14 -15.81 2.80
CA CYS A 72 1.58 -16.10 2.85
C CYS A 72 2.14 -16.12 4.27
N ASP A 73 3.08 -17.03 4.54
CA ASP A 73 3.85 -17.10 5.79
C ASP A 73 5.00 -16.09 5.87
N ALA A 74 5.63 -15.83 4.73
CA ALA A 74 6.69 -14.86 4.57
C ALA A 74 6.47 -14.05 3.29
N TRP A 75 6.89 -12.79 3.32
CA TRP A 75 6.78 -11.90 2.19
C TRP A 75 7.85 -10.83 2.18
N GLN A 76 8.20 -10.39 0.99
CA GLN A 76 8.94 -9.16 0.75
C GLN A 76 8.09 -8.21 -0.10
N CYS A 77 8.06 -6.94 0.25
CA CYS A 77 7.40 -5.90 -0.51
C CYS A 77 8.40 -4.79 -0.81
N GLN A 78 8.63 -4.53 -2.09
CA GLN A 78 9.38 -3.35 -2.52
C GLN A 78 8.38 -2.27 -2.86
N ILE A 79 8.54 -1.09 -2.26
CA ILE A 79 7.62 0.05 -2.44
C ILE A 79 8.44 1.22 -2.99
N TRP A 80 7.93 1.90 -4.01
CA TRP A 80 8.62 3.05 -4.59
C TRP A 80 7.67 4.11 -5.14
N GLY A 81 8.20 5.33 -5.20
CA GLY A 81 7.59 6.50 -5.82
C GLY A 81 8.67 7.47 -6.28
N THR A 82 8.29 8.71 -6.59
CA THR A 82 9.24 9.75 -7.00
C THR A 82 10.25 10.12 -5.91
N GLY A 83 9.87 9.98 -4.64
CA GLY A 83 10.72 10.29 -3.49
C GLY A 83 11.73 9.20 -3.11
N GLY A 84 11.69 8.02 -3.74
CA GLY A 84 12.64 6.93 -3.45
C GLY A 84 12.00 5.55 -3.44
N ARG A 85 12.77 4.59 -2.92
CA ARG A 85 12.41 3.16 -2.87
C ARG A 85 12.83 2.54 -1.54
N LEU A 86 11.95 1.73 -0.97
CA LEU A 86 12.19 0.97 0.25
C LEU A 86 11.82 -0.50 0.05
N ARG A 87 12.34 -1.37 0.92
CA ARG A 87 12.01 -2.79 0.96
C ARG A 87 11.58 -3.17 2.38
N LEU A 88 10.38 -3.73 2.50
CA LEU A 88 9.85 -4.32 3.73
C LEU A 88 9.85 -5.83 3.60
N MET A 89 10.21 -6.53 4.67
CA MET A 89 10.23 -7.99 4.72
C MET A 89 9.62 -8.43 6.04
N LEU A 90 8.84 -9.51 5.99
CA LEU A 90 8.27 -10.13 7.17
C LEU A 90 8.29 -11.65 6.98
N SER A 91 8.78 -12.35 7.98
CA SER A 91 8.72 -13.80 8.11
C SER A 91 8.22 -14.13 9.50
N ALA A 92 7.46 -15.21 9.65
CA ALA A 92 7.20 -15.75 10.97
C ALA A 92 8.52 -16.20 11.62
N GLU A 93 8.73 -15.80 12.87
CA GLU A 93 9.72 -16.37 13.78
C GLU A 93 9.27 -17.75 14.25
#